data_AF-A0A7C3DPS2-F1
#
_entry.id   AF-A0A7C3DPS2-F1
#
_cell.length_a   1.000
_cell.length_b   1.000
_cell.length_c   1.000
_cell.angle_alpha   90.00
_cell.angle_beta   90.00
_cell.angle_gamma   90.00
#
_symmetry.space_group_name_H-M   'P 1'
#
loop_
_entity.id
_entity.type
_entity.pdbx_description
1 polymer ?
#
loop_
_entity_poly.entity_id
_entity_poly.type
_entity_poly.pdbx_seq_one_letter_code
_entity_poly.pdbx_strand_id
1 'polypeptide(L)'
;MWVSSDKQDLQKQEHLLLKYAQQHDLKVNEFINIEISSRKGTKERRIDELLDRLNDGDLLLVAELSRLGRNMFEVINIINQLSENGVEVIFVRQP
;
A
#
# COMPACT_ATOMS: atom_id res chain seq x y z
N MET A 1 23.02 -14.36 -16.16
CA MET A 1 21.75 -13.71 -16.50
C MET A 1 21.29 -12.96 -15.25
N TRP A 2 21.34 -11.63 -15.25
CA TRP A 2 20.85 -10.83 -14.12
C TRP A 2 19.34 -10.70 -14.26
N VAL A 3 18.58 -11.38 -13.40
CA VAL A 3 17.14 -11.13 -13.30
C VAL A 3 16.97 -9.98 -12.32
N SER A 4 16.39 -8.89 -12.82
CA SER A 4 16.16 -7.62 -12.12
C SER A 4 15.54 -7.83 -10.73
N SER A 5 16.26 -7.44 -9.67
CA SER A 5 15.83 -7.52 -8.28
C SER A 5 14.44 -6.89 -8.04
N ASP A 6 14.08 -5.84 -8.79
CA ASP A 6 12.80 -5.13 -8.63
C ASP A 6 11.57 -6.02 -8.85
N LYS A 7 11.59 -6.93 -9.83
CA LYS A 7 10.46 -7.83 -10.08
C LYS A 7 10.30 -8.87 -8.98
N GLN A 8 11.41 -9.33 -8.42
CA GLN A 8 11.38 -10.30 -7.32
C GLN A 8 10.87 -9.65 -6.04
N ASP A 9 11.20 -8.39 -5.78
CA ASP A 9 10.74 -7.71 -4.57
C ASP A 9 9.23 -7.41 -4.60
N LEU A 10 8.67 -7.06 -5.76
CA LEU A 10 7.23 -6.90 -5.92
C LEU A 10 6.46 -8.20 -5.63
N GLN A 11 6.91 -9.32 -6.21
CA GLN A 11 6.27 -10.62 -5.98
C GLN A 11 6.34 -11.05 -4.51
N LYS A 12 7.44 -10.75 -3.82
CA LYS A 12 7.57 -11.03 -2.38
C LYS A 12 6.57 -10.24 -1.55
N GLN A 13 6.31 -8.99 -1.92
CA GLN A 13 5.37 -8.15 -1.18
C GLN A 13 3.92 -8.57 -1.41
N GLU A 14 3.53 -8.83 -2.65
CA GLU A 14 2.21 -9.38 -2.95
C GLU A 14 1.99 -10.71 -2.21
N HIS A 15 2.99 -11.60 -2.23
CA HIS A 15 2.92 -12.86 -1.50
C HIS A 15 2.77 -12.66 0.02
N LEU A 16 3.46 -11.68 0.60
CA LEU A 16 3.37 -11.35 2.02
C LEU A 16 1.99 -10.80 2.39
N LEU A 17 1.42 -9.91 1.56
CA LEU A 17 0.07 -9.38 1.75
C LEU A 17 -0.99 -10.48 1.61
N LEU A 18 -0.89 -11.33 0.59
CA LEU A 18 -1.79 -12.47 0.38
C LEU A 18 -1.74 -13.45 1.54
N LYS A 19 -0.54 -13.77 2.04
CA LYS A 19 -0.37 -14.65 3.19
C LYS A 19 -1.04 -14.07 4.43
N TYR A 20 -0.85 -12.78 4.70
CA TYR A 20 -1.51 -12.12 5.82
C TYR A 20 -3.04 -12.15 5.65
N ALA A 21 -3.54 -11.78 4.47
CA ALA A 21 -4.97 -11.82 4.19
C ALA A 21 -5.55 -13.23 4.42
N GLN A 22 -4.89 -14.28 3.92
CA GLN A 22 -5.31 -15.66 4.11
C GLN A 22 -5.30 -16.09 5.59
N GLN A 23 -4.32 -15.65 6.38
CA GLN A 23 -4.24 -15.97 7.81
C GLN A 23 -5.34 -15.28 8.64
N HIS A 24 -5.88 -14.17 8.14
CA HIS A 24 -6.91 -13.38 8.81
C HIS A 24 -8.30 -13.52 8.17
N ASP A 25 -8.48 -14.50 7.26
CA ASP A 25 -9.72 -14.73 6.49
C ASP A 25 -10.23 -13.48 5.74
N LEU A 26 -9.28 -12.66 5.28
CA LEU A 26 -9.53 -11.47 4.48
C LEU A 26 -9.50 -11.83 2.99
N LYS A 27 -10.48 -11.31 2.25
CA LYS A 27 -10.52 -11.41 0.80
C LYS A 27 -9.89 -10.17 0.17
N VAL A 28 -8.80 -10.34 -0.59
CA VAL A 28 -8.21 -9.23 -1.34
C VAL A 28 -8.93 -9.07 -2.68
N ASN A 29 -9.56 -7.92 -2.89
CA ASN A 29 -10.29 -7.60 -4.11
C ASN A 29 -9.37 -7.02 -5.21
N GLU A 30 -8.41 -6.18 -4.80
CA GLU A 30 -7.55 -5.46 -5.73
C GLU A 30 -6.13 -5.29 -5.16
N PHE A 31 -5.14 -5.21 -6.05
CA PHE A 31 -3.76 -4.86 -5.72
C PHE A 31 -3.35 -3.55 -6.41
N ILE A 32 -2.90 -2.58 -5.62
CA ILE A 32 -2.31 -1.33 -6.11
C ILE A 32 -0.84 -1.28 -5.70
N ASN A 33 0.04 -1.40 -6.69
CA ASN A 33 1.47 -1.57 -6.44
C ASN A 33 2.27 -0.37 -5.89
N ILE A 34 2.00 0.91 -6.08
CA ILE A 34 2.86 2.07 -5.68
C ILE A 34 4.40 1.85 -5.69
N GLU A 35 5.03 2.05 -6.83
CA GLU A 35 6.50 2.08 -6.91
C GLU A 35 7.06 3.36 -6.27
N ILE A 36 8.09 3.23 -5.43
CA ILE A 36 8.86 4.36 -4.85
C ILE A 36 9.79 4.97 -5.90
N SER A 37 9.40 4.97 -7.18
CA SER A 37 10.20 5.63 -8.20
C SER A 37 10.29 7.12 -7.88
N SER A 38 11.48 7.69 -8.09
CA SER A 38 11.87 9.03 -7.66
C SER A 38 11.06 10.16 -8.31
N ARG A 39 10.20 9.87 -9.30
CA ARG A 39 9.31 10.86 -9.93
C ARG A 39 8.07 11.12 -9.07
N LYS A 40 8.09 12.25 -8.38
CA LYS A 40 7.07 12.74 -7.43
C LYS A 40 5.63 12.56 -7.97
N GLY A 41 5.38 13.00 -9.21
CA GLY A 41 4.03 12.98 -9.78
C GLY A 41 3.43 11.61 -10.06
N THR A 42 4.24 10.53 -10.18
CA THR A 42 3.68 9.18 -10.36
C THR A 42 3.21 8.60 -9.03
N LYS A 43 3.93 8.85 -7.93
CA LYS A 43 3.54 8.36 -6.60
C LYS A 43 2.27 9.06 -6.11
N GLU A 44 2.23 10.39 -6.21
CA GLU A 44 1.05 11.20 -5.84
C GLU A 44 -0.20 10.71 -6.56
N ARG A 45 -0.14 10.58 -7.90
CA ARG A 45 -1.29 10.10 -8.70
C ARG A 45 -1.82 8.73 -8.28
N ARG A 46 -0.94 7.82 -7.85
CA ARG A 46 -1.35 6.47 -7.42
C ARG A 46 -1.94 6.44 -6.01
N ILE A 47 -1.52 7.38 -5.16
CA ILE A 47 -2.14 7.59 -3.85
C ILE A 47 -3.52 8.22 -4.05
N ASP A 48 -3.63 9.22 -4.93
CA ASP A 48 -4.91 9.84 -5.28
C ASP A 48 -5.89 8.79 -5.83
N GLU A 49 -5.45 7.95 -6.78
CA GLU A 49 -6.24 6.83 -7.32
C GLU A 49 -6.67 5.83 -6.23
N LEU A 50 -5.81 5.56 -5.25
CA LEU A 50 -6.12 4.67 -4.14
C LEU A 50 -7.18 5.28 -3.21
N LEU A 51 -7.04 6.57 -2.89
CA LEU A 51 -8.01 7.32 -2.09
C LEU A 51 -9.38 7.41 -2.77
N ASP A 52 -9.41 7.60 -4.10
CA ASP A 52 -10.66 7.66 -4.88
C ASP A 52 -11.38 6.32 -4.99
N ARG A 53 -10.66 5.20 -4.86
CA ARG A 53 -11.23 3.85 -4.97
C ARG A 53 -11.74 3.29 -3.65
N LEU A 54 -11.15 3.70 -2.53
CA LEU A 54 -11.49 3.20 -1.21
C LEU A 54 -12.72 3.94 -0.66
N ASN A 55 -13.64 3.18 -0.08
CA ASN A 55 -14.88 3.66 0.51
C ASN A 55 -14.94 3.33 2.01
N ASP A 56 -15.91 3.92 2.69
CA ASP A 56 -16.19 3.64 4.10
C ASP A 56 -16.39 2.13 4.34
N GLY A 57 -15.66 1.59 5.32
CA GLY A 57 -15.65 0.17 5.67
C GLY A 57 -14.66 -0.69 4.86
N ASP A 58 -13.93 -0.11 3.91
CA ASP A 58 -12.86 -0.84 3.21
C ASP A 58 -11.61 -1.01 4.10
N LEU A 59 -10.83 -2.05 3.80
CA LEU A 59 -9.59 -2.38 4.48
C LEU A 59 -8.40 -2.27 3.52
N LEU A 60 -7.46 -1.39 3.84
CA LEU A 60 -6.22 -1.22 3.10
C LEU A 60 -5.06 -1.99 3.76
N LEU A 61 -4.57 -3.03 3.08
CA LEU A 61 -3.37 -3.76 3.46
C LEU A 61 -2.12 -3.14 2.82
N VAL A 62 -1.18 -2.67 3.64
CA VAL A 62 0.07 -2.04 3.20
C VAL A 62 1.26 -2.85 3.65
N ALA A 63 2.18 -3.16 2.73
CA ALA A 63 3.35 -3.97 3.07
C ALA A 63 4.31 -3.27 4.02
N GLU A 64 4.49 -1.95 3.89
CA GLU A 64 5.41 -1.14 4.70
C GLU A 64 5.04 0.34 4.64
N LEU A 65 5.38 1.10 5.68
CA LEU A 65 4.98 2.50 5.84
C LEU A 65 5.56 3.44 4.76
N SER A 66 6.75 3.12 4.24
CA SER A 66 7.42 3.85 3.14
C SER A 66 6.64 3.85 1.82
N ARG A 67 5.65 2.96 1.66
CA ARG A 67 4.80 2.88 0.47
C ARG A 67 3.86 4.07 0.37
N LEU A 68 3.39 4.59 1.51
CA LEU A 68 2.39 5.67 1.55
C LEU A 68 3.00 7.05 1.26
N GLY A 69 4.14 7.38 1.87
CA GLY A 69 4.75 8.72 1.74
C GLY A 69 6.27 8.67 1.68
N ARG A 70 6.92 9.77 1.30
CA ARG A 70 8.39 9.90 1.29
C ARG A 70 8.93 10.41 2.63
N ASN A 71 8.07 10.97 3.46
CA ASN A 71 8.38 11.47 4.79
C ASN A 71 7.21 11.20 5.74
N MET A 72 7.45 11.37 7.05
CA MET A 72 6.46 11.07 8.09
C MET A 72 5.23 11.98 8.02
N PHE A 73 5.37 13.25 7.63
CA PHE A 73 4.23 14.17 7.50
C PHE A 73 3.27 13.74 6.40
N GLU A 74 3.79 13.38 5.23
CA GLU A 74 2.97 12.84 4.12
C GLU A 74 2.23 11.58 4.54
N VAL A 75 2.91 10.66 5.24
CA VAL A 75 2.30 9.41 5.68
C VAL A 75 1.16 9.68 6.67
N ILE A 76 1.39 10.54 7.67
CA ILE A 76 0.35 10.90 8.66
C ILE A 76 -0.86 11.54 7.97
N ASN A 77 -0.62 12.43 6.99
CA ASN A 77 -1.70 13.07 6.25
C ASN A 77 -2.56 12.04 5.49
N ILE A 78 -1.92 11.07 4.81
CA ILE A 78 -2.62 10.01 4.09
C ILE A 78 -3.41 9.11 5.04
N ILE A 79 -2.82 8.72 6.18
CA ILE A 79 -3.51 7.91 7.19
C ILE A 79 -4.73 8.64 7.74
N ASN A 80 -4.61 9.94 8.03
CA ASN A 80 -5.74 10.74 8.52
C ASN A 80 -6.85 10.80 7.47
N GLN A 81 -6.52 11.04 6.20
CA GLN A 81 -7.52 11.05 5.11
C GLN A 81 -8.23 9.70 4.97
N LEU A 82 -7.48 8.60 5.01
CA LEU A 82 -8.05 7.25 4.98
C LEU A 82 -8.99 7.01 6.17
N SER A 83 -8.57 7.39 7.37
CA SER A 83 -9.39 7.26 8.57
C SER A 83 -10.65 8.13 8.54
N GLU A 84 -10.57 9.36 8.00
CA GLU A 84 -11.72 10.24 7.81
C GLU A 84 -12.73 9.67 6.81
N ASN A 85 -12.24 8.93 5.81
CA ASN A 85 -13.07 8.18 4.85
C ASN A 85 -13.57 6.84 5.40
N GLY A 86 -13.31 6.51 6.67
CA GLY A 86 -13.75 5.26 7.29
C GLY A 86 -13.00 4.01 6.81
N VAL A 87 -11.81 4.19 6.23
CA VAL A 87 -10.96 3.11 5.75
C VAL A 87 -10.00 2.69 6.86
N GLU A 88 -9.96 1.40 7.15
CA GLU A 88 -8.99 0.83 8.08
C GLU A 88 -7.66 0.53 7.36
N VAL A 89 -6.53 0.80 8.00
CA VAL A 89 -5.20 0.57 7.41
C VAL A 89 -4.39 -0.39 8.27
N ILE A 90 -3.93 -1.48 7.67
CA ILE A 90 -3.07 -2.48 8.33
C ILE A 90 -1.70 -2.51 7.67
N PHE A 91 -0.66 -2.36 8.48
CA PHE A 91 0.73 -2.51 8.06
C PHE A 91 1.23 -3.92 8.37
N VAL A 92 1.48 -4.72 7.33
CA VAL A 92 1.84 -6.14 7.48
C VAL A 92 3.31 -6.32 7.89
N ARG A 93 4.17 -5.36 7.53
CA ARG A 93 5.57 -5.34 7.93
C ARG A 93 5.87 -3.99 8.59
N GLN A 94 6.22 -4.04 9.87
CA GLN A 94 6.86 -2.92 10.55
C GLN A 94 8.36 -3.25 10.70
N PRO A 95 9.26 -2.26 10.54
CA PRO A 95 10.66 -2.43 10.88
C PRO A 95 10.86 -2.70 12.38
#